data_AF-A0A1D7TSB4-F1
#
_entry.id   AF-A0A1D7TSB4-F1
#
_cell.length_a   1.000
_cell.length_b   1.000
_cell.length_c   1.000
_cell.angle_alpha   90.00
_cell.angle_beta   90.00
_cell.angle_gamma   90.00
#
_symmetry.space_group_name_H-M   'P 1'
#
loop_
_entity.id
_entity.type
_entity.pdbx_description
1 polymer ?
#
loop_
_entity_poly.entity_id
_entity_poly.type
_entity_poly.pdbx_seq_one_letter_code
_entity_poly.pdbx_strand_id
1 'polypeptide(L)'
;MYEKIWILLGAVVVLLFIPQMKVYAAKSSRIETVDYTTIYQGKTYHKQAYVYLPENYNKNQNYNILYLTHGYSMGAITTWFVLEYDLKYFSEFVPMAGDSWTVENDGGGIAPKVTAQKLAKAITKQEYKENDFSIYASVGSDDGTRFSMSPQIKSMWKLAIFNQDNLQYWLDKGGNHDMASVIKQLIHAEKQLFKER
;
A
#
# COMPACT_ATOMS: atom_id res chain seq x y z
N MET A 1 -27.67 -0.68 -7.93
CA MET A 1 -27.14 -2.05 -7.73
C MET A 1 -25.78 -1.90 -7.11
N TYR A 2 -25.66 -2.20 -5.82
CA TYR A 2 -24.39 -2.18 -5.09
C TYR A 2 -23.63 -3.44 -5.51
N GLU A 3 -22.59 -3.32 -6.32
CA GLU A 3 -21.63 -4.42 -6.46
C GLU A 3 -20.81 -4.49 -5.18
N LYS A 4 -21.14 -5.47 -4.33
CA LYS A 4 -20.29 -5.87 -3.20
C LYS A 4 -19.04 -6.53 -3.77
N ILE A 5 -18.08 -5.73 -4.20
CA ILE A 5 -16.71 -6.20 -4.39
C ILE A 5 -16.13 -6.34 -2.98
N TRP A 6 -15.85 -7.57 -2.58
CA TRP A 6 -15.08 -7.85 -1.36
C TRP A 6 -13.65 -7.37 -1.57
N ILE A 7 -13.40 -6.08 -1.36
CA ILE A 7 -12.05 -5.63 -1.03
C ILE A 7 -11.91 -5.93 0.46
N LEU A 8 -11.31 -7.09 0.76
CA LEU A 8 -10.65 -7.29 2.03
C LEU A 8 -9.58 -6.20 2.13
N LEU A 9 -9.93 -5.07 2.74
CA LEU A 9 -8.99 -4.31 3.55
C LEU A 9 -8.58 -5.27 4.67
N GLY A 10 -7.67 -6.17 4.34
CA GLY A 10 -7.04 -7.08 5.26
C GLY A 10 -6.15 -6.26 6.18
N ALA A 11 -6.78 -5.50 7.08
CA ALA A 11 -6.17 -5.16 8.34
C ALA A 11 -6.04 -6.49 9.10
N VAL A 12 -4.97 -7.23 8.84
CA VAL A 12 -4.37 -7.98 9.93
C VAL A 12 -3.80 -6.91 10.84
N VAL A 13 -4.62 -6.46 11.80
CA VAL A 13 -4.11 -5.72 12.95
C VAL A 13 -3.24 -6.70 13.73
N VAL A 14 -1.93 -6.68 13.51
CA VAL A 14 -1.00 -7.42 14.35
C VAL A 14 -0.92 -6.68 15.68
N LEU A 15 -1.70 -7.17 16.65
CA LEU A 15 -1.56 -6.80 18.06
C LEU A 15 -0.20 -7.32 18.57
N LEU A 16 0.82 -6.46 18.59
CA LEU A 16 2.03 -6.73 19.36
C LEU A 16 1.72 -6.50 20.85
N PHE A 17 1.64 -7.62 21.58
CA PHE A 17 1.53 -7.67 23.04
C PHE A 17 2.71 -6.93 23.70
N ILE A 18 2.42 -5.88 24.47
CA ILE A 18 3.30 -5.35 25.51
C ILE A 18 2.73 -5.81 26.87
N PRO A 19 3.51 -6.52 27.72
CA PRO A 19 2.97 -7.06 28.95
C PRO A 19 2.80 -5.99 30.03
N GLN A 20 1.73 -6.18 30.80
CA GLN A 20 1.32 -5.53 32.04
C GLN A 20 0.61 -4.17 31.92
N MET A 21 -0.73 -4.20 31.98
CA MET A 21 -1.48 -3.27 32.82
C MET A 21 -2.87 -3.81 33.16
N LYS A 22 -3.26 -3.55 34.42
CA LYS A 22 -4.46 -4.07 35.09
C LYS A 22 -5.76 -3.65 34.38
N VAL A 23 -6.71 -4.59 34.34
CA VAL A 23 -8.06 -4.38 33.85
C VAL A 23 -8.79 -3.36 34.73
N TYR A 24 -9.08 -2.19 34.16
CA TYR A 24 -10.18 -1.32 34.56
C TYR A 24 -11.08 -1.14 33.33
N ALA A 25 -12.40 -1.18 33.54
CA ALA A 25 -13.42 -1.21 32.48
C ALA A 25 -13.15 -0.16 31.38
N ALA A 26 -12.82 -0.61 30.17
CA ALA A 26 -12.30 0.24 29.10
C ALA A 26 -13.38 0.68 28.11
N LYS A 27 -13.34 1.95 27.69
CA LYS A 27 -14.05 2.42 26.50
C LYS A 27 -13.27 1.92 25.29
N SER A 28 -13.90 1.17 24.40
CA SER A 28 -13.17 0.50 23.31
C SER A 28 -12.80 1.45 22.16
N SER A 29 -11.62 1.24 21.56
CA SER A 29 -11.28 1.70 20.21
C SER A 29 -12.40 1.36 19.21
N ARG A 30 -12.52 2.12 18.12
CA ARG A 30 -13.59 1.92 17.13
C ARG A 30 -13.12 2.09 15.70
N ILE A 31 -13.89 1.54 14.76
CA ILE A 31 -13.73 1.77 13.32
C ILE A 31 -14.89 2.66 12.86
N GLU A 32 -14.59 3.75 12.16
CA GLU A 32 -15.56 4.60 11.48
C GLU A 32 -15.49 4.38 9.97
N THR A 33 -16.58 4.66 9.25
CA THR A 33 -16.65 4.54 7.80
C THR A 33 -16.71 5.92 7.16
N VAL A 34 -15.88 6.15 6.14
CA VAL A 34 -15.86 7.38 5.34
C VAL A 34 -16.23 7.05 3.90
N ASP A 35 -17.31 7.66 3.40
CA ASP A 35 -17.74 7.54 2.00
C ASP A 35 -16.94 8.49 1.09
N TYR A 36 -16.49 8.02 -0.06
CA TYR A 36 -15.81 8.84 -1.07
C TYR A 36 -16.11 8.38 -2.50
N THR A 37 -15.81 9.24 -3.46
CA THR A 37 -16.03 8.98 -4.89
C THR A 37 -14.72 9.02 -5.67
N THR A 38 -14.47 8.04 -6.53
CA THR A 38 -13.33 8.03 -7.48
C THR A 38 -13.81 7.78 -8.92
N ILE A 39 -12.98 8.13 -9.91
CA ILE A 39 -13.26 7.96 -11.34
C ILE A 39 -12.18 7.06 -11.96
N TYR A 40 -12.58 5.92 -12.51
CA TYR A 40 -11.69 4.99 -13.21
C TYR A 40 -12.25 4.66 -14.59
N GLN A 41 -11.43 4.85 -15.64
CA GLN A 41 -11.82 4.68 -17.05
C GLN A 41 -13.12 5.43 -17.44
N GLY A 42 -13.29 6.64 -16.91
CA GLY A 42 -14.48 7.47 -17.16
C GLY A 42 -15.74 7.03 -16.43
N LYS A 43 -15.68 5.99 -15.59
CA LYS A 43 -16.78 5.53 -14.74
C LYS A 43 -16.57 6.01 -13.30
N THR A 44 -17.63 6.55 -12.71
CA THR A 44 -17.67 6.99 -11.31
C THR A 44 -17.97 5.80 -10.38
N TYR A 45 -17.21 5.68 -9.30
CA TYR A 45 -17.36 4.65 -8.27
C TYR A 45 -17.56 5.30 -6.89
N HIS A 46 -18.59 4.85 -6.18
CA HIS A 46 -18.78 5.17 -4.76
C HIS A 46 -18.08 4.11 -3.91
N LYS A 47 -17.20 4.54 -3.01
CA LYS A 47 -16.37 3.67 -2.19
C LYS A 47 -16.45 4.07 -0.71
N GLN A 48 -16.06 3.15 0.16
CA GLN A 48 -15.99 3.33 1.60
C GLN A 48 -14.57 3.07 2.09
N ALA A 49 -14.07 3.92 2.97
CA ALA A 49 -12.85 3.71 3.73
C ALA A 49 -13.19 3.42 5.20
N TYR A 50 -12.49 2.48 5.82
CA TYR A 50 -12.61 2.18 7.24
C TYR A 50 -11.46 2.84 8.01
N VAL A 51 -11.78 3.72 8.95
CA VAL A 51 -10.83 4.52 9.73
C VAL A 51 -10.80 4.00 11.16
N TYR A 52 -9.65 3.49 11.59
CA TYR A 52 -9.43 3.11 12.98
C TYR A 52 -9.20 4.35 13.84
N LEU A 53 -9.97 4.46 14.93
CA LEU A 53 -9.81 5.51 15.93
C LEU A 53 -9.42 4.87 17.26
N PRO A 54 -8.23 5.22 17.80
CA PRO A 54 -7.81 4.70 19.10
C PRO A 54 -8.74 5.21 20.21
N GLU A 55 -8.75 4.51 21.34
CA GLU A 55 -9.60 4.84 22.50
C GLU A 55 -9.49 6.32 22.92
N ASN A 56 -8.27 6.88 22.88
CA ASN A 56 -7.96 8.25 23.25
C ASN A 56 -8.13 9.26 22.11
N TYR A 57 -8.67 8.86 20.95
CA TYR A 57 -8.90 9.79 19.85
C TYR A 57 -9.77 10.96 20.29
N ASN A 58 -9.21 12.16 20.18
CA ASN A 58 -9.87 13.41 20.52
C ASN A 58 -9.98 14.27 19.26
N LYS A 59 -11.21 14.54 18.82
CA LYS A 59 -11.48 15.37 17.63
C LYS A 59 -10.89 16.79 17.68
N ASN A 60 -10.52 17.29 18.87
CA ASN A 60 -9.93 18.61 19.07
C ASN A 60 -8.39 18.59 19.14
N GLN A 61 -7.77 17.41 18.97
CA GLN A 61 -6.33 17.23 18.93
C GLN A 61 -5.92 16.86 17.50
N ASN A 62 -4.81 17.42 17.02
CA ASN A 62 -4.23 17.02 15.75
C ASN A 62 -3.48 15.70 15.92
N TYR A 63 -3.72 14.77 14.99
CA TYR A 63 -3.00 13.51 14.88
C TYR A 63 -2.37 13.42 13.50
N ASN A 64 -1.22 12.76 13.41
CA ASN A 64 -0.70 12.33 12.12
C ASN A 64 -1.66 11.27 11.56
N ILE A 65 -2.24 11.55 10.38
CA ILE A 65 -3.12 10.61 9.70
C ILE A 65 -2.31 9.88 8.64
N LEU A 66 -2.25 8.56 8.76
CA LEU A 66 -1.64 7.68 7.78
C LEU A 66 -2.70 7.25 6.75
N TYR A 67 -2.54 7.70 5.50
CA TYR A 67 -3.37 7.25 4.39
C TYR A 67 -2.64 6.16 3.61
N LEU A 68 -3.02 4.91 3.85
CA LEU A 68 -2.33 3.73 3.34
C LEU A 68 -3.23 2.85 2.48
N THR A 69 -2.67 2.37 1.36
CA THR A 69 -3.22 1.24 0.59
C THR A 69 -2.20 0.10 0.55
N HIS A 70 -2.68 -1.13 0.64
CA HIS A 70 -1.84 -2.32 0.61
C HIS A 70 -2.52 -3.43 -0.17
N GLY A 71 -1.75 -4.44 -0.58
CA GLY A 71 -2.33 -5.57 -1.29
C GLY A 71 -1.31 -6.66 -1.57
N TYR A 72 -1.79 -7.90 -1.64
CA TYR A 72 -1.00 -9.08 -1.95
C TYR A 72 -1.44 -9.68 -3.29
N SER A 73 -0.51 -10.13 -4.13
CA SER A 73 -0.81 -10.76 -5.43
C SER A 73 -1.68 -9.82 -6.29
N MET A 74 -2.89 -10.23 -6.70
CA MET A 74 -3.84 -9.35 -7.40
C MET A 74 -4.18 -8.07 -6.63
N GLY A 75 -4.09 -8.10 -5.29
CA GLY A 75 -4.21 -6.92 -4.45
C GLY A 75 -3.05 -5.94 -4.64
N ALA A 76 -1.81 -6.42 -4.86
CA ALA A 76 -0.67 -5.55 -5.14
C ALA A 76 -0.82 -4.84 -6.49
N ILE A 77 -1.35 -5.55 -7.50
CA ILE A 77 -1.73 -4.93 -8.79
C ILE A 77 -2.71 -3.78 -8.54
N THR A 78 -3.71 -3.99 -7.66
CA THR A 78 -4.65 -2.93 -7.26
C THR A 78 -3.93 -1.77 -6.58
N THR A 79 -2.96 -2.01 -5.70
CA THR A 79 -2.13 -0.95 -5.08
C THR A 79 -1.40 -0.11 -6.13
N TRP A 80 -0.85 -0.72 -7.18
CA TRP A 80 -0.22 0.00 -8.29
C TRP A 80 -1.21 0.84 -9.10
N PHE A 81 -2.43 0.36 -9.31
CA PHE A 81 -3.50 1.16 -9.90
C PHE A 81 -3.91 2.34 -9.01
N VAL A 82 -3.97 2.16 -7.69
CA VAL A 82 -4.25 3.26 -6.76
C VAL A 82 -3.14 4.31 -6.82
N LEU A 83 -1.87 3.91 -6.92
CA LEU A 83 -0.75 4.84 -7.14
C LEU A 83 -0.91 5.63 -8.44
N GLU A 84 -1.33 4.99 -9.53
CA GLU A 84 -1.54 5.68 -10.82
C GLU A 84 -2.71 6.67 -10.79
N TYR A 85 -3.85 6.28 -10.22
CA TYR A 85 -5.12 6.99 -10.42
C TYR A 85 -5.62 7.76 -9.20
N ASP A 86 -5.21 7.38 -7.99
CA ASP A 86 -5.82 7.78 -6.74
C ASP A 86 -4.77 8.27 -5.70
N LEU A 87 -3.55 8.63 -6.16
CA LEU A 87 -2.45 9.13 -5.30
C LEU A 87 -2.90 10.24 -4.36
N LYS A 88 -3.83 11.10 -4.78
CA LYS A 88 -4.39 12.17 -3.93
C LYS A 88 -5.05 11.72 -2.63
N TYR A 89 -5.36 10.44 -2.48
CA TYR A 89 -6.00 9.88 -1.29
C TYR A 89 -5.04 9.08 -0.41
N PHE A 90 -3.82 8.80 -0.86
CA PHE A 90 -2.89 7.90 -0.19
C PHE A 90 -1.46 8.43 -0.27
N SER A 91 -0.77 8.47 0.87
CA SER A 91 0.64 8.81 0.93
C SER A 91 1.52 7.56 1.01
N GLU A 92 1.00 6.43 1.49
CA GLU A 92 1.79 5.20 1.66
C GLU A 92 1.19 4.01 0.89
N PHE A 93 2.04 3.26 0.20
CA PHE A 93 1.67 2.16 -0.68
C PHE A 93 2.46 0.90 -0.31
N VAL A 94 1.77 -0.22 -0.05
CA VAL A 94 2.41 -1.49 0.35
C VAL A 94 2.03 -2.62 -0.61
N PRO A 95 2.58 -2.65 -1.84
CA PRO A 95 2.39 -3.76 -2.76
C PRO A 95 3.26 -4.95 -2.35
N MET A 96 2.64 -6.12 -2.18
CA MET A 96 3.30 -7.37 -1.78
C MET A 96 3.11 -8.45 -2.85
N ALA A 97 4.20 -9.03 -3.33
CA ALA A 97 4.20 -10.14 -4.29
C ALA A 97 3.31 -9.91 -5.53
N GLY A 98 3.48 -8.77 -6.19
CA GLY A 98 2.79 -8.47 -7.43
C GLY A 98 3.34 -7.21 -8.10
N ASP A 99 3.51 -7.28 -9.41
CA ASP A 99 3.94 -6.19 -10.27
C ASP A 99 2.75 -5.32 -10.72
N SER A 100 3.05 -4.26 -11.47
CA SER A 100 2.08 -3.30 -11.96
C SER A 100 1.61 -3.68 -13.36
N TRP A 101 0.30 -3.94 -13.50
CA TRP A 101 -0.33 -4.25 -14.80
C TRP A 101 -0.91 -3.02 -15.50
N THR A 102 -0.43 -1.83 -15.13
CA THR A 102 -0.93 -0.56 -15.68
C THR A 102 -0.63 -0.42 -17.17
N VAL A 103 0.43 -1.05 -17.68
CA VAL A 103 0.76 -1.08 -19.11
C VAL A 103 0.12 -2.27 -19.82
N GLU A 104 0.34 -3.47 -19.28
CA GLU A 104 -0.19 -4.75 -19.75
C GLU A 104 -0.14 -5.77 -18.61
N ASN A 105 -0.79 -6.92 -18.78
CA ASN A 105 -0.65 -8.02 -17.82
C ASN A 105 0.83 -8.41 -17.71
N ASP A 106 1.34 -8.56 -16.48
CA ASP A 106 2.77 -8.80 -16.20
C ASP A 106 3.69 -7.66 -16.68
N GLY A 107 3.19 -6.43 -16.78
CA GLY A 107 3.92 -5.28 -17.30
C GLY A 107 5.22 -4.96 -16.57
N GLY A 108 5.37 -5.35 -15.30
CA GLY A 108 6.63 -5.25 -14.58
C GLY A 108 7.69 -6.25 -15.04
N GLY A 109 7.28 -7.42 -15.54
CA GLY A 109 8.16 -8.41 -16.15
C GLY A 109 8.41 -8.15 -17.63
N ILE A 110 7.34 -7.92 -18.40
CA ILE A 110 7.37 -7.77 -19.86
C ILE A 110 7.94 -6.42 -20.29
N ALA A 111 7.47 -5.33 -19.67
CA ALA A 111 7.80 -3.96 -20.08
C ALA A 111 8.27 -3.07 -18.91
N PRO A 112 9.23 -3.49 -18.07
CA PRO A 112 9.57 -2.83 -16.80
C PRO A 112 9.90 -1.34 -16.93
N LYS A 113 10.60 -0.95 -18.01
CA LYS A 113 10.95 0.46 -18.26
C LYS A 113 9.71 1.31 -18.57
N VAL A 114 8.80 0.79 -19.41
CA VAL A 114 7.57 1.49 -19.81
C VAL A 114 6.63 1.59 -18.60
N THR A 115 6.50 0.52 -17.83
CA THR A 115 5.72 0.48 -16.59
C THR A 115 6.23 1.49 -15.57
N ALA A 116 7.54 1.54 -15.33
CA ALA A 116 8.15 2.53 -14.44
C ALA A 116 7.90 3.98 -14.91
N GLN A 117 8.07 4.24 -16.21
CA GLN A 117 7.81 5.56 -16.80
C GLN A 117 6.35 5.97 -16.68
N LYS A 118 5.41 5.05 -16.86
CA LYS A 118 3.97 5.31 -16.71
C LYS A 118 3.62 5.71 -15.28
N LEU A 119 4.10 4.96 -14.28
CA LEU A 119 3.90 5.30 -12.86
C LEU A 119 4.54 6.65 -12.51
N ALA A 120 5.78 6.91 -12.92
CA ALA A 120 6.44 8.19 -12.69
C ALA A 120 5.69 9.37 -13.31
N LYS A 121 5.17 9.19 -14.53
CA LYS A 121 4.37 10.20 -15.21
C LYS A 121 3.04 10.45 -14.49
N ALA A 122 2.42 9.42 -13.94
CA ALA A 122 1.17 9.57 -13.17
C ALA A 122 1.37 10.39 -11.88
N ILE A 123 2.48 10.15 -11.17
CA ILE A 123 2.85 10.91 -9.96
C ILE A 123 3.11 12.38 -10.31
N THR A 124 4.00 12.62 -11.28
CA THR A 124 4.40 13.98 -11.67
C THR A 124 3.27 14.80 -12.31
N LYS A 125 2.35 14.16 -13.06
CA LYS A 125 1.15 14.81 -13.61
C LYS A 125 0.19 15.31 -12.52
N GLN A 126 0.19 14.67 -11.36
CA GLN A 126 -0.59 15.09 -10.20
C GLN A 126 0.15 16.12 -9.34
N GLU A 127 1.32 16.60 -9.79
CA GLU A 127 2.19 17.59 -9.10
C GLU A 127 2.80 17.10 -7.78
N TYR A 128 2.80 15.79 -7.53
CA TYR A 128 3.46 15.18 -6.37
C TYR A 128 4.97 15.09 -6.56
N LYS A 129 5.69 15.30 -5.47
CA LYS A 129 7.15 15.24 -5.34
C LYS A 129 7.59 14.00 -4.60
N GLU A 130 8.90 13.76 -4.59
CA GLU A 130 9.51 12.57 -3.99
C GLU A 130 9.21 12.38 -2.50
N ASN A 131 8.94 13.46 -1.76
CA ASN A 131 8.64 13.45 -0.33
C ASN A 131 7.14 13.36 -0.01
N ASP A 132 6.26 13.38 -1.01
CA ASP A 132 4.81 13.37 -0.80
C ASP A 132 4.21 11.96 -0.75
N PHE A 133 5.01 10.93 -1.05
CA PHE A 133 4.55 9.54 -1.06
C PHE A 133 5.67 8.58 -0.66
N SER A 134 5.29 7.33 -0.39
CA SER A 134 6.25 6.26 -0.13
C SER A 134 5.67 4.89 -0.46
N ILE A 135 6.53 4.02 -1.00
CA ILE A 135 6.21 2.71 -1.52
C ILE A 135 7.10 1.69 -0.81
N TYR A 136 6.48 0.78 -0.06
CA TYR A 136 7.14 -0.34 0.59
C TYR A 136 6.79 -1.63 -0.15
N ALA A 137 7.49 -1.82 -1.26
CA ALA A 137 7.32 -2.99 -2.10
C ALA A 137 8.00 -4.20 -1.43
N SER A 138 7.39 -5.39 -1.49
CA SER A 138 8.06 -6.60 -1.02
C SER A 138 7.61 -7.86 -1.75
N VAL A 139 8.44 -8.89 -1.74
CA VAL A 139 8.11 -10.22 -2.28
C VAL A 139 9.00 -11.29 -1.65
N GLY A 140 8.49 -12.52 -1.58
CA GLY A 140 9.27 -13.69 -1.20
C GLY A 140 10.44 -13.96 -2.16
N SER A 141 11.60 -14.39 -1.64
CA SER A 141 12.73 -14.77 -2.48
C SER A 141 12.44 -16.00 -3.36
N ASP A 142 11.52 -16.84 -2.92
CA ASP A 142 11.14 -18.10 -3.56
C ASP A 142 9.76 -17.97 -4.24
N ASP A 143 9.13 -16.81 -4.15
CA ASP A 143 7.90 -16.46 -4.85
C ASP A 143 8.17 -16.11 -6.33
N GLY A 144 7.43 -16.75 -7.24
CA GLY A 144 7.57 -16.54 -8.69
C GLY A 144 7.25 -15.11 -9.15
N THR A 145 6.37 -14.38 -8.47
CA THR A 145 6.03 -12.99 -8.81
C THR A 145 7.24 -12.05 -8.71
N ARG A 146 8.31 -12.46 -8.01
CA ARG A 146 9.56 -11.69 -7.93
C ARG A 146 10.18 -11.45 -9.30
N PHE A 147 9.97 -12.35 -10.27
CA PHE A 147 10.54 -12.25 -11.61
C PHE A 147 9.96 -11.07 -12.39
N SER A 148 8.76 -10.62 -12.04
CA SER A 148 8.08 -9.46 -12.63
C SER A 148 8.24 -8.22 -11.76
N MET A 149 8.15 -8.38 -10.44
CA MET A 149 8.25 -7.27 -9.51
C MET A 149 9.67 -6.69 -9.43
N SER A 150 10.71 -7.53 -9.39
CA SER A 150 12.10 -7.04 -9.25
C SER A 150 12.55 -6.16 -10.44
N PRO A 151 12.31 -6.54 -11.72
CA PRO A 151 12.68 -5.69 -12.86
C PRO A 151 11.93 -4.35 -12.90
N GLN A 152 10.66 -4.32 -12.48
CA GLN A 152 9.90 -3.09 -12.33
C GLN A 152 10.55 -2.14 -11.32
N ILE A 153 10.79 -2.61 -10.09
CA ILE A 153 11.42 -1.78 -9.04
C ILE A 153 12.79 -1.26 -9.50
N LYS A 154 13.62 -2.13 -10.09
CA LYS A 154 14.92 -1.74 -10.65
C LYS A 154 14.83 -0.69 -11.75
N SER A 155 13.72 -0.64 -12.48
CA SER A 155 13.48 0.37 -13.51
C SER A 155 12.93 1.66 -12.93
N MET A 156 12.11 1.59 -11.87
CA MET A 156 11.65 2.75 -11.12
C MET A 156 12.81 3.50 -10.47
N TRP A 157 13.76 2.82 -9.82
CA TRP A 157 14.95 3.46 -9.24
C TRP A 157 15.87 4.19 -10.23
N LYS A 158 15.61 4.11 -11.55
CA LYS A 158 16.35 4.87 -12.57
C LYS A 158 15.69 6.21 -12.92
N LEU A 159 14.53 6.52 -12.33
CA LEU A 159 13.75 7.72 -12.60
C LEU A 159 13.82 8.66 -11.40
N ALA A 160 14.01 9.95 -11.64
CA ALA A 160 14.30 10.95 -10.62
C ALA A 160 13.24 11.09 -9.52
N ILE A 161 11.99 10.71 -9.78
CA ILE A 161 10.90 10.78 -8.78
C ILE A 161 11.01 9.67 -7.71
N PHE A 162 11.81 8.63 -7.95
CA PHE A 162 12.00 7.51 -7.04
C PHE A 162 13.42 7.50 -6.49
N ASN A 163 13.54 7.46 -5.16
CA ASN A 163 14.80 7.36 -4.44
C ASN A 163 14.70 6.25 -3.37
N GLN A 164 15.76 6.04 -2.59
CA GLN A 164 15.77 4.97 -1.57
C GLN A 164 14.91 5.28 -0.35
N ASP A 165 14.50 6.54 -0.16
CA ASP A 165 13.65 6.93 0.95
C ASP A 165 12.18 6.64 0.63
N ASN A 166 11.73 6.99 -0.59
CA ASN A 166 10.33 6.85 -1.01
C ASN A 166 10.00 5.56 -1.77
N LEU A 167 11.00 4.79 -2.22
CA LEU A 167 10.79 3.50 -2.86
C LEU A 167 11.71 2.46 -2.23
N GLN A 168 11.17 1.76 -1.25
CA GLN A 168 11.84 0.65 -0.59
C GLN A 168 11.37 -0.68 -1.18
N TYR A 169 12.30 -1.63 -1.26
CA TYR A 169 12.01 -2.97 -1.77
C TYR A 169 12.66 -4.04 -0.90
N TRP A 170 11.83 -4.93 -0.36
CA TRP A 170 12.29 -6.02 0.49
C TRP A 170 12.09 -7.39 -0.17
N LEU A 171 13.20 -8.12 -0.34
CA LEU A 171 13.19 -9.54 -0.67
C LEU A 171 13.16 -10.36 0.62
N ASP A 172 12.00 -10.93 0.91
CA ASP A 172 11.80 -11.78 2.07
C ASP A 172 12.49 -13.13 1.86
N LYS A 173 13.67 -13.31 2.47
CA LYS A 173 14.49 -14.52 2.32
C LYS A 173 13.72 -15.76 2.84
N GLY A 174 13.56 -16.75 1.96
CA GLY A 174 12.80 -17.97 2.19
C GLY A 174 11.28 -17.78 2.13
N GLY A 175 10.81 -16.57 1.81
CA GLY A 175 9.39 -16.28 1.62
C GLY A 175 8.88 -16.86 0.30
N ASN A 176 7.65 -17.36 0.33
CA ASN A 176 6.93 -17.98 -0.78
C ASN A 176 5.68 -17.16 -1.16
N HIS A 177 4.89 -17.68 -2.11
CA HIS A 177 3.59 -17.11 -2.47
C HIS A 177 2.47 -17.63 -1.53
N ASP A 178 2.56 -17.29 -0.24
CA ASP A 178 1.62 -17.75 0.80
C ASP A 178 1.32 -16.70 1.88
N MET A 179 0.32 -16.98 2.71
CA MET A 179 -0.12 -16.07 3.77
C MET A 179 0.92 -15.86 4.88
N ALA A 180 1.80 -16.83 5.14
CA ALA A 180 2.87 -16.66 6.12
C ALA A 180 3.85 -15.57 5.65
N SER A 181 4.17 -15.58 4.36
CA SER A 181 5.01 -14.57 3.71
C SER A 181 4.31 -13.22 3.67
N VAL A 182 3.00 -13.17 3.43
CA VAL A 182 2.20 -11.93 3.51
C VAL A 182 2.29 -11.29 4.88
N ILE A 183 2.07 -12.06 5.95
CA ILE A 183 2.11 -11.54 7.33
C ILE A 183 3.51 -10.98 7.63
N LYS A 184 4.56 -11.68 7.22
CA LYS A 184 5.94 -11.25 7.44
C LYS A 184 6.29 -9.98 6.67
N GLN A 185 5.84 -9.87 5.42
CA GLN A 185 5.99 -8.68 4.57
C GLN A 185 5.22 -7.47 5.12
N LEU A 186 4.00 -7.68 5.62
CA LEU A 186 3.21 -6.62 6.26
C LEU A 186 3.90 -6.09 7.53
N ILE A 187 4.34 -6.98 8.43
CA ILE A 187 5.08 -6.61 9.65
C ILE A 187 6.38 -5.87 9.30
N HIS A 188 7.03 -6.21 8.18
CA HIS A 188 8.20 -5.47 7.72
C HIS A 188 7.85 -4.03 7.31
N ALA A 189 6.78 -3.85 6.53
CA ALA A 189 6.32 -2.53 6.09
C ALA A 189 5.84 -1.65 7.27
N GLU A 190 5.12 -2.23 8.24
CA GLU A 190 4.64 -1.53 9.45
C GLU A 190 5.76 -0.82 10.21
N LYS A 191 6.96 -1.40 10.27
CA LYS A 191 8.13 -0.79 10.93
C LYS A 191 8.58 0.51 10.28
N GLN A 192 8.16 0.78 9.05
CA GLN A 192 8.52 1.97 8.29
C GLN A 192 7.40 3.04 8.30
N LEU A 193 6.15 2.61 8.36
CA LEU A 193 4.95 3.44 8.17
C LEU A 193 4.67 4.48 9.25
N PHE A 194 5.25 4.31 10.45
CA PHE A 194 4.97 5.17 11.62
C PHE A 194 6.19 5.95 12.10
N LYS A 195 7.23 6.06 11.27
CA LYS A 195 8.39 6.91 11.59
C LYS A 195 8.02 8.38 11.37
N GLU A 196 8.38 9.24 12.31
CA GLU A 196 8.30 10.69 12.13
C GLU A 196 9.17 11.07 10.92
N ARG A 197 8.58 11.78 9.95
CA ARG A 197 9.25 12.33 8.77
C ARG A 197 9.25 13.85 8.83
#